data_AF-F0SHG5-F1
#
_entry.id   AF-F0SHG5-F1
#
_cell.length_a   1.000
_cell.length_b   1.000
_cell.length_c   1.000
_cell.angle_alpha   90.00
_cell.angle_beta   90.00
_cell.angle_gamma   90.00
#
_symmetry.space_group_name_H-M   'P 1'
#
loop_
_entity.id
_entity.type
_entity.pdbx_description
1 polymer ?
#
loop_
_entity_poly.entity_id
_entity_poly.type
_entity_poly.pdbx_seq_one_letter_code
_entity_poly.pdbx_strand_id
1 'polypeptide(L)'
;MRLEDHEATFEGSLRPATILRAGALGELAALLLAAHAMTFGIAWMAINAGAPTGWLMAFVAVWIIARSVGCWSGNLLSLAGTLCAVATTQWVAFTLGEVPIWLSKGPFSPHVITFLLSCLLIIDVCDFPWRWGWTMAELRRSILASVSKVPARAWGWGALTLFVLYMIIVPAADVLWEQLWPSDIGSREMEDMSFAEAARLRMTELFTTVWFFAFGASVGSFLNVVVYRTPRRESLVMRRSACPKCGAKIAGKDNLPLIGWIRLHGKCRNCELPISARYPIVEGTTGCLFLLFFFAELLSGGLNLPIRHPNHYAGVVWIIFYTKWDLIGLYLFHCLLLSTLFSWSLIRYDGQRIPSRSIVTTLTMMLVPVILWPGLLLVPIQLPAGISISSDRLEAVLAAVAGGLIGCIAGLLVDRLVKLGKSPLEREFAVGLALVGIVLGWQAALSETAITLLIHLLAGSLAPALKSRWSLTASLLLATIIQLLSWRAQSLYLADWWPVVDVSGGSLAIWAGAVVVLLVACAIRRVHEVTASEKEPAAGE
;
A
#
# COMPACT_ATOMS: atom_id res chain seq x y z
N MET A 1 -44.07 53.62 2.60
CA MET A 1 -43.11 54.73 2.77
C MET A 1 -41.96 54.43 1.83
N ARG A 2 -41.70 55.34 0.87
CA ARG A 2 -40.66 55.33 -0.19
C ARG A 2 -39.27 54.96 0.41
N LEU A 3 -38.34 54.35 -0.33
CA LEU A 3 -37.56 54.98 -1.41
C LEU A 3 -36.91 53.94 -2.36
N GLU A 4 -37.15 54.17 -3.65
CA GLU A 4 -36.28 54.08 -4.85
C GLU A 4 -34.77 54.36 -4.57
N ASP A 5 -33.73 54.06 -5.36
CA ASP A 5 -33.50 53.60 -6.75
C ASP A 5 -31.97 53.36 -6.91
N HIS A 6 -31.54 52.84 -8.08
CA HIS A 6 -30.16 52.68 -8.62
C HIS A 6 -29.43 51.39 -8.18
N GLU A 7 -28.95 50.52 -9.08
CA GLU A 7 -28.02 50.82 -10.18
C GLU A 7 -28.23 49.94 -11.44
N ALA A 8 -28.38 50.67 -12.56
CA ALA A 8 -27.86 50.47 -13.91
C ALA A 8 -27.41 49.07 -14.40
N THR A 9 -28.19 48.55 -15.35
CA THR A 9 -27.69 47.81 -16.52
C THR A 9 -27.23 48.79 -17.61
N PHE A 10 -26.04 48.63 -18.19
CA PHE A 10 -25.77 48.40 -19.63
C PHE A 10 -24.31 48.68 -20.04
N GLU A 11 -23.72 47.67 -20.67
CA GLU A 11 -22.79 47.67 -21.81
C GLU A 11 -21.59 48.64 -21.86
N GLY A 12 -20.39 48.05 -21.82
CA GLY A 12 -19.14 48.65 -22.26
C GLY A 12 -18.15 47.58 -22.74
N SER A 13 -18.23 47.22 -24.02
CA SER A 13 -17.19 46.56 -24.84
C SER A 13 -16.38 45.41 -24.20
N LEU A 14 -16.89 44.19 -24.31
CA LEU A 14 -16.07 42.97 -24.26
C LEU A 14 -15.21 42.87 -25.53
N ARG A 15 -14.01 43.45 -25.50
CA ARG A 15 -12.80 42.93 -26.17
C ARG A 15 -11.61 43.27 -25.27
N PRO A 16 -10.77 42.29 -24.90
CA PRO A 16 -9.62 42.00 -25.76
C PRO A 16 -9.26 40.52 -25.86
N ALA A 17 -8.84 40.13 -27.08
CA ALA A 17 -8.17 38.88 -27.34
C ALA A 17 -6.65 39.08 -27.24
N THR A 18 -6.01 38.25 -26.42
CA THR A 18 -4.70 37.65 -26.72
C THR A 18 -4.73 36.21 -26.20
N ILE A 19 -4.42 35.27 -27.09
CA ILE A 19 -4.78 33.83 -27.03
C ILE A 19 -4.20 33.05 -25.83
N LEU A 20 -3.31 33.62 -25.03
CA LEU A 20 -2.56 32.87 -24.01
C LEU A 20 -2.78 33.31 -22.55
N ARG A 21 -3.49 34.42 -22.27
CA ARG A 21 -3.75 34.86 -20.88
C ARG A 21 -5.14 34.50 -20.32
N ALA A 22 -6.00 33.83 -21.08
CA ALA A 22 -7.33 33.43 -20.62
C ALA A 22 -7.58 31.90 -20.67
N GLY A 23 -6.53 31.10 -20.86
CA GLY A 23 -6.64 29.64 -20.93
C GLY A 23 -5.81 28.95 -19.85
N ALA A 24 -6.38 27.91 -19.23
CA ALA A 24 -5.68 27.03 -18.28
C ALA A 24 -4.34 26.48 -18.82
N LEU A 25 -4.17 26.43 -20.14
CA LEU A 25 -2.93 26.05 -20.83
C LEU A 25 -1.80 27.07 -20.64
N GLY A 26 -2.08 28.37 -20.64
CA GLY A 26 -1.06 29.42 -20.45
C GLY A 26 -0.55 29.48 -19.01
N GLU A 27 -1.46 29.36 -18.05
CA GLU A 27 -1.12 29.31 -16.61
C GLU A 27 -0.34 28.03 -16.27
N LEU A 28 -0.75 26.89 -16.83
CA LEU A 28 -0.03 25.63 -16.69
C LEU A 28 1.38 25.72 -17.29
N ALA A 29 1.52 26.33 -18.47
CA ALA A 29 2.82 26.53 -19.10
C ALA A 29 3.74 27.40 -18.23
N ALA A 30 3.23 28.48 -17.65
CA ALA A 30 4.00 29.37 -16.76
C ALA A 30 4.46 28.66 -15.47
N LEU A 31 3.59 27.88 -14.84
CA LEU A 31 3.93 27.11 -13.64
C LEU A 31 4.96 26.00 -13.92
N LEU A 32 4.81 25.30 -15.05
CA LEU A 32 5.79 24.31 -15.50
C LEU A 32 7.15 24.97 -15.75
N LEU A 33 7.15 26.17 -16.35
CA LEU A 33 8.36 26.97 -16.57
C LEU A 33 9.09 27.30 -15.26
N ALA A 34 8.34 27.78 -14.26
CA ALA A 34 8.88 28.18 -12.97
C ALA A 34 9.50 26.98 -12.23
N ALA A 35 8.77 25.86 -12.17
CA ALA A 35 9.24 24.64 -11.54
C ALA A 35 10.50 24.09 -12.24
N HIS A 36 10.53 24.16 -13.56
CA HIS A 36 11.65 23.71 -14.37
C HIS A 36 12.90 24.58 -14.16
N ALA A 37 12.75 25.91 -14.19
CA ALA A 37 13.83 26.86 -13.94
C ALA A 37 14.41 26.71 -12.53
N MET A 38 13.56 26.53 -11.51
CA MET A 38 14.00 26.33 -10.13
C MET A 38 14.84 25.06 -9.98
N THR A 39 14.38 23.97 -10.57
CA THR A 39 15.07 22.67 -10.50
C THR A 39 16.42 22.71 -11.21
N PHE A 40 16.48 23.31 -12.41
CA PHE A 40 17.73 23.45 -13.14
C PHE A 40 18.72 24.40 -12.44
N GLY A 41 18.26 25.56 -11.98
CA GLY A 41 19.12 26.53 -11.30
C GLY A 41 19.77 25.96 -10.03
N ILE A 42 18.99 25.22 -9.22
CA ILE A 42 19.49 24.55 -8.02
C ILE A 42 20.47 23.43 -8.39
N ALA A 43 20.13 22.60 -9.38
CA ALA A 43 21.00 21.51 -9.83
C ALA A 43 22.35 22.04 -10.38
N TRP A 44 22.30 23.10 -11.20
CA TRP A 44 23.50 23.70 -11.77
C TRP A 44 24.37 24.38 -10.71
N MET A 45 23.75 25.09 -9.77
CA MET A 45 24.45 25.68 -8.62
C MET A 45 25.08 24.61 -7.73
N ALA A 46 24.40 23.48 -7.49
CA ALA A 46 24.94 22.40 -6.68
C ALA A 46 26.18 21.75 -7.31
N ILE A 47 26.20 21.63 -8.65
CA ILE A 47 27.33 21.05 -9.39
C ILE A 47 28.49 22.05 -9.50
N ASN A 48 28.20 23.35 -9.66
CA ASN A 48 29.19 24.39 -9.92
C ASN A 48 29.26 25.46 -8.82
N ALA A 49 29.03 25.09 -7.56
CA ALA A 49 28.85 26.04 -6.44
C ALA A 49 30.04 27.01 -6.24
N GLY A 50 31.24 26.60 -6.66
CA GLY A 50 32.47 27.40 -6.57
C GLY A 50 32.81 28.22 -7.81
N ALA A 51 32.04 28.11 -8.91
CA ALA A 51 32.32 28.79 -10.16
C ALA A 51 31.36 29.97 -10.40
N PRO A 52 31.82 31.10 -10.98
CA PRO A 52 30.96 32.25 -11.31
C PRO A 52 29.74 31.89 -12.17
N THR A 53 29.88 30.85 -13.00
CA THR A 53 28.84 30.33 -13.89
C THR A 53 27.68 29.67 -13.13
N GLY A 54 27.95 29.06 -11.97
CA GLY A 54 26.94 28.51 -11.06
C GLY A 54 25.98 29.58 -10.55
N TRP A 55 26.55 30.69 -10.07
CA TRP A 55 25.80 31.84 -9.55
C TRP A 55 25.02 32.57 -10.63
N LEU A 56 25.59 32.69 -11.83
CA LEU A 56 24.92 33.31 -12.98
C LEU A 56 23.68 32.52 -13.42
N MET A 57 23.74 31.19 -13.43
CA MET A 57 22.59 30.34 -13.76
C MET A 57 21.51 30.34 -12.68
N ALA A 58 21.89 30.40 -11.41
CA ALA A 58 20.94 30.59 -10.32
C ALA A 58 20.18 31.93 -10.45
N PHE A 59 20.89 33.00 -10.82
CA PHE A 59 20.27 34.31 -11.09
C PHE A 59 19.28 34.25 -12.25
N VAL A 60 19.64 33.61 -13.37
CA VAL A 60 18.76 33.42 -14.53
C VAL A 60 17.51 32.59 -14.15
N ALA A 61 17.66 31.54 -13.33
CA ALA A 61 16.53 30.76 -12.84
C ALA A 61 15.58 31.59 -11.97
N VAL A 62 16.11 32.39 -11.03
CA VAL A 62 15.31 33.30 -10.20
C VAL A 62 14.59 34.34 -11.07
N TRP A 63 15.26 34.87 -12.09
CA TRP A 63 14.66 35.78 -13.06
C TRP A 63 13.48 35.14 -13.81
N ILE A 64 13.65 33.91 -14.32
CA ILE A 64 12.58 33.17 -15.01
C ILE A 64 11.39 32.93 -14.08
N ILE A 65 11.64 32.53 -12.83
CA ILE A 65 10.59 32.30 -11.83
C ILE A 65 9.82 33.60 -11.60
N ALA A 66 10.51 34.70 -11.29
CA ALA A 66 9.88 35.99 -11.08
C ALA A 66 9.04 36.43 -12.30
N ARG A 67 9.58 36.23 -13.51
CA ARG A 67 8.90 36.59 -14.76
C ARG A 67 7.66 35.72 -15.03
N SER A 68 7.77 34.41 -14.85
CA SER A 68 6.69 33.43 -15.08
C SER A 68 5.50 33.63 -14.13
N VAL A 69 5.72 34.18 -12.93
CA VAL A 69 4.65 34.56 -11.99
C VAL A 69 4.16 36.00 -12.19
N GLY A 70 4.57 36.66 -13.28
CA GLY A 70 4.04 37.96 -13.71
C GLY A 70 4.80 39.18 -13.20
N CYS A 71 5.87 39.01 -12.41
CA CYS A 71 6.71 40.14 -12.01
C CYS A 71 7.35 40.78 -13.25
N TRP A 72 7.31 42.11 -13.29
CA TRP A 72 7.92 42.95 -14.32
C TRP A 72 7.30 42.85 -15.74
N SER A 73 6.05 42.42 -15.88
CA SER A 73 5.45 42.27 -17.22
C SER A 73 5.22 43.57 -18.00
N GLY A 74 5.50 43.50 -19.31
CA GLY A 74 5.08 44.52 -20.29
C GLY A 74 5.88 45.83 -20.28
N ASN A 75 7.13 45.82 -19.79
CA ASN A 75 8.01 47.00 -19.81
C ASN A 75 9.34 46.74 -20.52
N LEU A 76 10.00 47.80 -21.02
CA LEU A 76 11.23 47.67 -21.82
C LEU A 76 12.36 46.95 -21.05
N LEU A 77 12.39 47.14 -19.73
CA LEU A 77 13.34 46.49 -18.83
C LEU A 77 13.19 44.96 -18.81
N SER A 78 11.96 44.46 -18.91
CA SER A 78 11.65 43.02 -18.92
C SER A 78 12.01 42.34 -20.22
N LEU A 79 11.78 43.01 -21.35
CA LEU A 79 12.22 42.55 -22.66
C LEU A 79 13.75 42.49 -22.70
N ALA A 80 14.43 43.55 -22.24
CA ALA A 80 15.88 43.60 -22.15
C ALA A 80 16.45 42.51 -21.22
N GLY A 81 15.84 42.30 -20.05
CA GLY A 81 16.26 41.26 -19.11
C GLY A 81 16.07 39.83 -19.65
N THR A 82 14.98 39.57 -20.38
CA THR A 82 14.73 38.27 -21.02
C THR A 82 15.74 38.00 -22.15
N LEU A 83 16.05 39.01 -22.97
CA LEU A 83 17.10 38.92 -23.99
C LEU A 83 18.48 38.63 -23.36
N CYS A 84 18.83 39.31 -22.27
CA CYS A 84 20.06 39.05 -21.52
C CYS A 84 20.11 37.63 -20.95
N ALA A 85 18.99 37.11 -20.43
CA ALA A 85 18.91 35.74 -19.92
C ALA A 85 19.12 34.70 -21.03
N VAL A 86 18.46 34.87 -22.19
CA VAL A 86 18.66 34.00 -23.38
C VAL A 86 20.12 33.99 -23.82
N ALA A 87 20.71 35.17 -23.98
CA ALA A 87 22.11 35.31 -24.42
C ALA A 87 23.08 34.68 -23.41
N THR A 88 22.81 34.83 -22.11
CA THR A 88 23.63 34.25 -21.04
C THR A 88 23.56 32.71 -21.05
N THR A 89 22.36 32.14 -21.20
CA THR A 89 22.18 30.68 -21.31
C THR A 89 22.87 30.11 -22.55
N GLN A 90 22.77 30.79 -23.70
CA GLN A 90 23.46 30.39 -24.93
C GLN A 90 24.98 30.48 -24.79
N TRP A 91 25.50 31.56 -24.19
CA TRP A 91 26.93 31.72 -23.97
C TRP A 91 27.50 30.61 -23.08
N VAL A 92 26.83 30.27 -21.98
CA VAL A 92 27.24 29.16 -21.09
C VAL A 92 27.16 27.80 -21.79
N ALA A 93 26.15 27.56 -22.64
CA ALA A 93 26.05 26.34 -23.44
C ALA A 93 27.18 26.20 -24.47
N PHE A 94 27.69 27.32 -25.01
CA PHE A 94 28.77 27.33 -26.00
C PHE A 94 30.18 27.31 -25.40
N THR A 95 30.38 27.88 -24.21
CA THR A 95 31.72 28.08 -23.63
C THR A 95 32.18 26.99 -22.67
N LEU A 96 31.27 26.15 -22.16
CA LEU A 96 31.63 25.04 -21.27
C LEU A 96 31.41 23.70 -21.99
N GLY A 97 32.51 23.10 -22.47
CA GLY A 97 32.51 21.76 -23.06
C GLY A 97 32.24 20.61 -22.06
N GLU A 98 31.89 20.93 -20.82
CA GLU A 98 31.68 19.99 -19.71
C GLU A 98 30.23 20.02 -19.20
N VAL A 99 29.24 20.14 -20.07
CA VAL A 99 27.86 19.84 -19.66
C VAL A 99 27.76 18.32 -19.50
N PRO A 100 27.46 17.78 -18.31
CA PRO A 100 27.26 16.35 -18.15
C PRO A 100 26.23 15.86 -19.17
N ILE A 101 26.52 14.76 -19.88
CA ILE A 101 25.73 14.31 -21.05
C ILE A 101 24.24 14.16 -20.69
N TRP A 102 23.94 13.66 -19.49
CA TRP A 102 22.57 13.53 -18.97
C TRP A 102 21.82 14.88 -18.87
N LEU A 103 22.54 15.96 -18.60
CA LEU A 103 21.99 17.31 -18.48
C LEU A 103 21.89 17.98 -19.86
N SER A 104 22.78 17.68 -20.80
CA SER A 104 22.74 18.21 -22.18
C SER A 104 21.57 17.70 -23.02
N LYS A 105 21.06 16.49 -22.74
CA LYS A 105 19.96 15.84 -23.47
C LYS A 105 18.68 15.66 -22.65
N GLY A 106 18.74 15.95 -21.34
CA GLY A 106 17.62 15.82 -20.43
C GLY A 106 16.57 16.92 -20.59
N PRO A 107 15.43 16.80 -19.89
CA PRO A 107 14.40 17.82 -19.91
C PRO A 107 14.94 19.17 -19.41
N PHE A 108 15.98 19.17 -18.57
CA PHE A 108 16.63 20.37 -18.05
C PHE A 108 17.82 20.85 -18.89
N SER A 109 17.87 20.51 -20.18
CA SER A 109 19.01 20.89 -21.02
C SER A 109 19.05 22.38 -21.34
N PRO A 110 20.26 22.94 -21.60
CA PRO A 110 20.39 24.32 -22.08
C PRO A 110 19.54 24.59 -23.32
N HIS A 111 19.33 23.60 -24.18
CA HIS A 111 18.46 23.68 -25.36
C HIS A 111 16.99 23.85 -24.98
N VAL A 112 16.48 23.05 -24.03
CA VAL A 112 15.10 23.17 -23.55
C VAL A 112 14.90 24.51 -22.85
N ILE A 113 15.85 24.96 -22.03
CA ILE A 113 15.76 26.26 -21.34
C ILE A 113 15.81 27.42 -22.33
N THR A 114 16.65 27.34 -23.35
CA THR A 114 16.71 28.35 -24.43
C THR A 114 15.40 28.40 -25.21
N PHE A 115 14.80 27.24 -25.52
CA PHE A 115 13.49 27.16 -26.16
C PHE A 115 12.40 27.80 -25.28
N LEU A 116 12.38 27.48 -23.99
CA LEU A 116 11.44 28.02 -23.02
C LEU A 116 11.59 29.55 -22.83
N LEU A 117 12.82 30.05 -22.77
CA LEU A 117 13.11 31.49 -22.75
C LEU A 117 12.75 32.19 -24.07
N SER A 118 12.91 31.52 -25.21
CA SER A 118 12.49 32.03 -26.52
C SER A 118 10.97 32.14 -26.61
N CYS A 119 10.24 31.17 -26.04
CA CYS A 119 8.78 31.26 -25.91
C CYS A 119 8.36 32.44 -25.03
N LEU A 120 9.04 32.68 -23.89
CA LEU A 120 8.80 33.87 -23.07
C LEU A 120 9.09 35.17 -23.83
N LEU A 121 10.17 35.21 -24.60
CA LEU A 121 10.52 36.37 -25.42
C LEU A 121 9.43 36.65 -26.47
N ILE A 122 8.93 35.62 -27.15
CA ILE A 122 7.84 35.75 -28.12
C ILE A 122 6.58 36.30 -27.43
N ILE A 123 6.25 35.80 -26.23
CA ILE A 123 5.12 36.29 -25.44
C ILE A 123 5.32 37.77 -25.07
N ASP A 124 6.51 38.15 -24.60
CA ASP A 124 6.80 39.52 -24.18
C ASP A 124 6.82 40.52 -25.36
N VAL A 125 7.31 40.11 -26.53
CA VAL A 125 7.23 40.89 -27.76
C VAL A 125 5.78 41.06 -28.21
N CYS A 126 4.96 40.00 -28.09
CA CYS A 126 3.54 40.05 -28.43
C CYS A 126 2.70 40.89 -27.44
N ASP A 127 3.09 40.97 -26.16
CA ASP A 127 2.43 41.78 -25.12
C ASP A 127 2.91 43.26 -25.08
N PHE A 128 3.83 43.67 -25.96
CA PHE A 128 4.53 44.97 -25.91
C PHE A 128 3.83 46.16 -26.60
N PRO A 129 2.50 46.15 -26.77
CA PRO A 129 1.72 47.10 -25.98
C PRO A 129 0.33 46.57 -25.62
N TRP A 130 -0.12 46.80 -24.39
CA TRP A 130 -1.48 47.19 -23.95
C TRP A 130 -1.58 46.89 -22.44
N ARG A 131 -1.72 47.94 -21.62
CA ARG A 131 -1.81 47.84 -20.16
C ARG A 131 -3.02 47.01 -19.74
N TRP A 132 -2.92 46.26 -18.63
CA TRP A 132 -3.82 46.36 -17.45
C TRP A 132 -3.47 45.36 -16.34
N GLY A 133 -3.72 45.79 -15.10
CA GLY A 133 -3.28 45.15 -13.86
C GLY A 133 -4.27 44.13 -13.29
N TRP A 134 -3.74 42.99 -12.87
CA TRP A 134 -4.37 42.05 -11.95
C TRP A 134 -3.44 41.85 -10.76
N THR A 135 -3.98 41.72 -9.55
CA THR A 135 -3.17 41.46 -8.35
C THR A 135 -3.12 39.97 -8.02
N MET A 136 -1.99 39.49 -7.47
CA MET A 136 -1.73 38.06 -7.15
C MET A 136 -2.81 37.39 -6.27
N ALA A 137 -3.55 38.17 -5.48
CA ALA A 137 -4.62 37.67 -4.62
C ALA A 137 -5.90 37.26 -5.38
N GLU A 138 -6.12 37.80 -6.58
CA GLU A 138 -7.28 37.49 -7.43
C GLU A 138 -7.03 36.24 -8.26
N LEU A 139 -5.81 36.07 -8.77
CA LEU A 139 -5.38 34.89 -9.51
C LEU A 139 -5.45 33.62 -8.66
N ARG A 140 -4.93 33.67 -7.43
CA ARG A 140 -4.96 32.53 -6.49
C ARG A 140 -6.39 32.10 -6.15
N ARG A 141 -7.31 33.06 -5.99
CA ARG A 141 -8.73 32.78 -5.71
C ARG A 141 -9.42 32.12 -6.90
N SER A 142 -9.13 32.57 -8.13
CA SER A 142 -9.72 32.01 -9.35
C SER A 142 -9.24 30.58 -9.63
N ILE A 143 -7.94 30.31 -9.43
CA ILE A 143 -7.35 28.96 -9.58
C ILE A 143 -7.95 27.99 -8.55
N LEU A 144 -8.00 28.38 -7.27
CA LEU A 144 -8.59 27.55 -6.22
C LEU A 144 -10.09 27.28 -6.45
N ALA A 145 -10.82 28.28 -6.96
CA ALA A 145 -12.24 28.14 -7.32
C ALA A 145 -12.47 27.24 -8.55
N SER A 146 -11.50 27.14 -9.46
CA SER A 146 -11.60 26.31 -10.66
C SER A 146 -11.17 24.86 -10.38
N VAL A 147 -10.07 24.67 -9.63
CA VAL A 147 -9.56 23.36 -9.19
C VAL A 147 -10.58 22.60 -8.34
N SER A 148 -11.29 23.30 -7.46
CA SER A 148 -12.33 22.70 -6.60
C SER A 148 -13.59 22.25 -7.36
N LYS A 149 -13.80 22.72 -8.59
CA LYS A 149 -14.93 22.33 -9.45
C LYS A 149 -14.63 21.13 -10.36
N VAL A 150 -13.37 20.72 -10.49
CA VAL A 150 -13.00 19.57 -11.32
C VAL A 150 -13.48 18.28 -10.64
N PRO A 151 -14.39 17.50 -11.26
CA PRO A 151 -14.91 16.30 -10.64
C PRO A 151 -13.78 15.29 -10.41
N ALA A 152 -13.79 14.58 -9.28
CA ALA A 152 -12.75 13.61 -8.91
C ALA A 152 -12.46 12.55 -10.00
N ARG A 153 -13.44 12.27 -10.88
CA ARG A 153 -13.25 11.41 -12.06
C ARG A 153 -12.29 12.01 -13.08
N ALA A 154 -12.34 13.32 -13.33
CA ALA A 154 -11.42 14.00 -14.24
C ALA A 154 -9.99 14.02 -13.70
N TRP A 155 -9.82 14.14 -12.37
CA TRP A 155 -8.51 13.91 -11.73
C TRP A 155 -8.01 12.49 -11.91
N GLY A 156 -8.88 11.48 -11.74
CA GLY A 156 -8.55 10.08 -11.99
C GLY A 156 -8.14 9.82 -13.44
N TRP A 157 -8.88 10.34 -14.42
CA TRP A 157 -8.54 10.23 -15.84
C TRP A 157 -7.27 11.01 -16.19
N GLY A 158 -7.05 12.18 -15.60
CA GLY A 158 -5.84 12.96 -15.79
C GLY A 158 -4.59 12.23 -15.26
N ALA A 159 -4.67 11.68 -14.05
CA ALA A 159 -3.60 10.87 -13.48
C ALA A 159 -3.33 9.60 -14.30
N LEU A 160 -4.38 8.90 -14.75
CA LEU A 160 -4.24 7.74 -15.63
C LEU A 160 -3.62 8.11 -16.98
N THR A 161 -4.02 9.23 -17.57
CA THR A 161 -3.50 9.70 -18.86
C THR A 161 -2.02 10.08 -18.74
N LEU A 162 -1.64 10.79 -17.67
CA LEU A 162 -0.23 11.11 -17.38
C LEU A 162 0.59 9.84 -17.13
N PHE A 163 0.03 8.87 -16.40
CA PHE A 163 0.67 7.58 -16.18
C PHE A 163 0.87 6.83 -17.50
N VAL A 164 -0.14 6.75 -18.37
CA VAL A 164 -0.05 6.08 -19.68
C VAL A 164 0.95 6.79 -20.60
N LEU A 165 0.91 8.13 -20.66
CA LEU A 165 1.88 8.92 -21.44
C LEU A 165 3.30 8.61 -20.99
N TYR A 166 3.54 8.64 -19.67
CA TYR A 166 4.87 8.48 -19.12
C TYR A 166 5.38 7.03 -19.12
N MET A 167 4.51 6.04 -18.86
CA MET A 167 4.88 4.63 -18.75
C MET A 167 4.87 3.88 -20.08
N ILE A 168 4.13 4.36 -21.08
CA ILE A 168 3.96 3.66 -22.37
C ILE A 168 4.46 4.52 -23.52
N ILE A 169 3.92 5.73 -23.67
CA ILE A 169 4.17 6.55 -24.88
C ILE A 169 5.61 7.08 -24.92
N VAL A 170 6.12 7.61 -23.80
CA VAL A 170 7.51 8.08 -23.70
C VAL A 170 8.52 6.95 -24.00
N PRO A 171 8.46 5.77 -23.36
CA PRO A 171 9.33 4.65 -23.72
C PRO A 171 9.21 4.20 -25.18
N ALA A 172 7.98 4.12 -25.71
CA ALA A 172 7.78 3.74 -27.10
C ALA A 172 8.41 4.75 -28.07
N ALA A 173 8.31 6.04 -27.76
CA ALA A 173 8.97 7.10 -28.51
C ALA A 173 10.49 7.03 -28.37
N ASP A 174 11.02 6.72 -27.18
CA ASP A 174 12.46 6.56 -26.90
C ASP A 174 13.05 5.39 -27.71
N VAL A 175 12.38 4.23 -27.71
CA VAL A 175 12.77 3.05 -28.51
C VAL A 175 12.70 3.35 -30.00
N LEU A 176 11.64 4.02 -30.46
CA LEU A 176 11.50 4.41 -31.87
C LEU A 176 12.57 5.42 -32.29
N TRP A 177 12.93 6.35 -31.40
CA TRP A 177 13.96 7.35 -31.62
C TRP A 177 15.35 6.72 -31.73
N GLU A 178 15.69 5.76 -30.85
CA GLU A 178 16.94 5.01 -30.93
C GLU A 178 17.02 4.14 -32.21
N GLN A 179 15.90 3.57 -32.67
CA GLN A 179 15.85 2.85 -33.95
C GLN A 179 16.05 3.75 -35.16
N LEU A 180 15.49 4.97 -35.14
CA LEU A 180 15.59 5.93 -36.23
C LEU A 180 16.93 6.66 -36.27
N TRP A 181 17.61 6.81 -35.12
CA TRP A 181 18.87 7.54 -35.00
C TRP A 181 19.90 6.76 -34.15
N PRO A 182 20.46 5.65 -34.67
CA PRO A 182 21.36 4.79 -33.91
C PRO A 182 22.59 5.57 -33.45
N SER A 183 22.88 5.54 -32.15
CA SER A 183 24.12 6.10 -31.61
C SER A 183 25.12 4.97 -31.32
N ASP A 184 26.39 5.15 -31.70
CA ASP A 184 27.51 4.18 -31.57
C ASP A 184 27.95 3.92 -30.10
N ILE A 185 27.04 4.06 -29.14
CA ILE A 185 27.34 3.90 -27.73
C ILE A 185 27.25 2.40 -27.40
N GLY A 186 28.42 1.80 -27.19
CA GLY A 186 28.58 0.41 -26.77
C GLY A 186 27.73 0.05 -25.55
N SER A 187 27.44 -1.25 -25.44
CA SER A 187 26.63 -1.91 -24.40
C SER A 187 26.48 -1.11 -23.10
N ARG A 188 25.34 -0.41 -22.94
CA ARG A 188 24.90 0.17 -21.67
C ARG A 188 24.95 -0.90 -20.58
N GLU A 189 25.79 -0.72 -19.57
CA GLU A 189 25.70 -1.52 -18.35
C GLU A 189 24.41 -1.13 -17.60
N MET A 190 23.77 -2.10 -16.94
CA MET A 190 22.50 -1.90 -16.22
C MET A 190 22.58 -0.84 -15.10
N GLU A 191 23.80 -0.48 -14.69
CA GLU A 191 24.10 0.50 -13.64
C GLU A 191 23.95 1.96 -14.12
N ASP A 192 24.00 2.21 -15.43
CA ASP A 192 23.84 3.54 -16.02
C ASP A 192 22.37 3.88 -16.36
N MET A 193 21.46 3.68 -15.40
CA MET A 193 20.06 4.07 -15.57
C MET A 193 19.95 5.60 -15.68
N SER A 194 19.36 6.06 -16.78
CA SER A 194 18.97 7.46 -16.92
C SER A 194 17.95 7.84 -15.83
N PHE A 195 17.91 9.12 -15.46
CA PHE A 195 16.92 9.63 -14.51
C PHE A 195 15.48 9.25 -14.90
N ALA A 196 15.16 9.22 -16.19
CA ALA A 196 13.85 8.82 -16.69
C ALA A 196 13.55 7.33 -16.46
N GLU A 197 14.54 6.44 -16.59
CA GLU A 197 14.40 5.01 -16.28
C GLU A 197 14.24 4.80 -14.77
N ALA A 198 15.06 5.47 -13.96
CA ALA A 198 14.95 5.42 -12.50
C ALA A 198 13.59 5.96 -12.02
N ALA A 199 13.12 7.09 -12.56
CA ALA A 199 11.82 7.66 -12.21
C ALA A 199 10.67 6.74 -12.64
N ARG A 200 10.72 6.12 -13.84
CA ARG A 200 9.77 5.08 -14.27
C ARG A 200 9.74 3.89 -13.32
N LEU A 201 10.91 3.38 -12.92
CA LEU A 201 11.01 2.29 -11.96
C LEU A 201 10.33 2.67 -10.63
N ARG A 202 10.70 3.81 -10.03
CA ARG A 202 10.15 4.27 -8.76
C ARG A 202 8.65 4.57 -8.80
N MET A 203 8.15 5.12 -9.90
CA MET A 203 6.70 5.34 -10.07
C MET A 203 5.94 4.02 -10.20
N THR A 204 6.52 3.01 -10.86
CA THR A 204 5.93 1.67 -10.94
C THR A 204 5.89 1.00 -9.57
N GLU A 205 6.98 1.13 -8.78
CA GLU A 205 7.03 0.68 -7.39
C GLU A 205 5.99 1.37 -6.52
N LEU A 206 5.87 2.70 -6.61
CA LEU A 206 4.87 3.47 -5.86
C LEU A 206 3.45 3.06 -6.25
N PHE A 207 3.17 2.96 -7.55
CA PHE A 207 1.85 2.58 -8.06
C PHE A 207 1.44 1.20 -7.54
N THR A 208 2.32 0.21 -7.64
CA THR A 208 2.03 -1.16 -7.18
C THR A 208 1.90 -1.23 -5.66
N THR A 209 2.74 -0.51 -4.90
CA THR A 209 2.61 -0.36 -3.44
C THR A 209 1.22 0.16 -3.06
N VAL A 210 0.79 1.26 -3.69
CA VAL A 210 -0.55 1.85 -3.46
C VAL A 210 -1.65 0.87 -3.87
N TRP A 211 -1.47 0.15 -4.97
CA TRP A 211 -2.43 -0.82 -5.46
C TRP A 211 -2.66 -1.99 -4.49
N PHE A 212 -1.58 -2.62 -3.99
CA PHE A 212 -1.70 -3.73 -3.04
C PHE A 212 -2.28 -3.30 -1.69
N PHE A 213 -1.94 -2.09 -1.23
CA PHE A 213 -2.58 -1.50 -0.05
C PHE A 213 -4.09 -1.28 -0.28
N ALA A 214 -4.47 -0.67 -1.42
CA ALA A 214 -5.86 -0.41 -1.74
C ALA A 214 -6.67 -1.70 -1.94
N PHE A 215 -6.05 -2.73 -2.53
CA PHE A 215 -6.64 -4.05 -2.67
C PHE A 215 -6.88 -4.69 -1.29
N GLY A 216 -5.88 -4.71 -0.41
CA GLY A 216 -6.03 -5.19 0.97
C GLY A 216 -7.07 -4.40 1.77
N ALA A 217 -7.12 -3.08 1.62
CA ALA A 217 -8.14 -2.26 2.26
C ALA A 217 -9.55 -2.56 1.74
N SER A 218 -9.69 -2.89 0.45
CA SER A 218 -10.95 -3.34 -0.14
C SER A 218 -11.38 -4.70 0.42
N VAL A 219 -10.44 -5.64 0.59
CA VAL A 219 -10.69 -6.89 1.30
C VAL A 219 -11.12 -6.62 2.73
N GLY A 220 -10.43 -5.74 3.46
CA GLY A 220 -10.80 -5.33 4.82
C GLY A 220 -12.20 -4.73 4.92
N SER A 221 -12.63 -3.96 3.93
CA SER A 221 -14.00 -3.43 3.84
C SER A 221 -15.02 -4.57 3.71
N PHE A 222 -14.71 -5.59 2.91
CA PHE A 222 -15.51 -6.82 2.85
C PHE A 222 -15.47 -7.62 4.17
N LEU A 223 -14.32 -7.68 4.86
CA LEU A 223 -14.22 -8.37 6.15
C LEU A 223 -15.13 -7.75 7.21
N ASN A 224 -15.31 -6.43 7.23
CA ASN A 224 -16.31 -5.79 8.10
C ASN A 224 -17.72 -6.35 7.89
N VAL A 225 -18.10 -6.63 6.64
CA VAL A 225 -19.38 -7.27 6.30
C VAL A 225 -19.42 -8.71 6.79
N VAL A 226 -18.35 -9.48 6.58
CA VAL A 226 -18.22 -10.87 7.04
C VAL A 226 -18.38 -10.95 8.56
N VAL A 227 -17.64 -10.13 9.30
CA VAL A 227 -17.65 -10.08 10.76
C VAL A 227 -19.03 -9.74 11.32
N TYR A 228 -19.73 -8.78 10.70
CA TYR A 228 -21.05 -8.36 11.16
C TYR A 228 -22.15 -9.38 10.83
N ARG A 229 -22.20 -9.87 9.59
CA ARG A 229 -23.33 -10.65 9.05
C ARG A 229 -23.24 -12.15 9.33
N THR A 230 -22.03 -12.70 9.34
CA THR A 230 -21.83 -14.15 9.44
C THR A 230 -22.38 -14.71 10.75
N PRO A 231 -22.09 -14.14 11.94
CA PRO A 231 -22.67 -14.61 13.20
C PRO A 231 -24.20 -14.49 13.25
N ARG A 232 -24.76 -13.51 12.54
CA ARG A 232 -26.21 -13.26 12.41
C ARG A 232 -26.89 -14.13 11.37
N ARG A 233 -26.14 -15.00 10.67
CA ARG A 233 -26.60 -15.85 9.57
C ARG A 233 -27.26 -15.05 8.44
N GLU A 234 -26.84 -13.80 8.27
CA GLU A 234 -27.30 -12.93 7.20
C GLU A 234 -26.52 -13.21 5.91
N SER A 235 -27.16 -12.94 4.77
CA SER A 235 -26.51 -13.09 3.47
C SER A 235 -25.36 -12.08 3.29
N LEU A 236 -24.19 -12.57 2.87
CA LEU A 236 -23.04 -11.73 2.52
C LEU A 236 -23.25 -10.96 1.20
N VAL A 237 -23.84 -11.59 0.18
CA VAL A 237 -23.91 -11.05 -1.19
C VAL A 237 -25.20 -10.29 -1.49
N MET A 238 -26.36 -10.81 -1.05
CA MET A 238 -27.67 -10.29 -1.47
C MET A 238 -28.08 -8.94 -0.85
N ARG A 239 -27.37 -8.44 0.18
CA ARG A 239 -27.72 -7.19 0.87
C ARG A 239 -26.68 -6.10 0.62
N ARG A 240 -27.13 -4.94 0.10
CA ARG A 240 -26.29 -3.74 -0.02
C ARG A 240 -25.89 -3.18 1.35
N SER A 241 -24.77 -2.47 1.42
CA SER A 241 -24.36 -1.75 2.61
C SER A 241 -25.35 -0.63 2.94
N ALA A 242 -25.77 -0.54 4.19
CA ALA A 242 -26.73 0.45 4.68
C ALA A 242 -26.30 0.97 6.06
N CYS A 243 -26.66 2.21 6.35
CA CYS A 243 -26.41 2.80 7.66
C CYS A 243 -27.21 2.03 8.73
N PRO A 244 -26.57 1.54 9.81
CA PRO A 244 -27.26 0.75 10.85
C PRO A 244 -28.25 1.59 11.68
N LYS A 245 -28.20 2.92 11.58
CA LYS A 245 -29.09 3.83 12.33
C LYS A 245 -30.32 4.23 11.53
N CYS A 246 -30.15 4.71 10.30
CA CYS A 246 -31.26 5.22 9.49
C CYS A 246 -31.69 4.29 8.35
N GLY A 247 -30.97 3.17 8.11
CA GLY A 247 -31.28 2.23 7.03
C GLY A 247 -30.97 2.76 5.62
N ALA A 248 -30.51 4.01 5.47
CA ALA A 248 -30.16 4.58 4.18
C ALA A 248 -29.05 3.78 3.51
N LYS A 249 -29.20 3.52 2.21
CA LYS A 249 -28.20 2.81 1.39
C LYS A 249 -26.94 3.68 1.27
N ILE A 250 -25.77 3.07 1.48
CA ILE A 250 -24.49 3.76 1.33
C ILE A 250 -24.19 3.93 -0.16
N ALA A 251 -23.91 5.17 -0.59
CA ALA A 251 -23.54 5.45 -1.98
C ALA A 251 -22.16 4.86 -2.28
N GLY A 252 -21.93 4.37 -3.51
CA GLY A 252 -20.64 3.74 -3.87
C GLY A 252 -19.41 4.64 -3.63
N LYS A 253 -19.56 5.96 -3.83
CA LYS A 253 -18.50 6.95 -3.54
C LYS A 253 -18.14 7.10 -2.05
N ASP A 254 -19.08 6.73 -1.17
CA ASP A 254 -18.91 6.77 0.29
C ASP A 254 -18.40 5.43 0.82
N ASN A 255 -18.36 4.40 -0.04
CA ASN A 255 -17.88 3.05 0.27
C ASN A 255 -16.44 2.82 -0.19
N LEU A 256 -15.69 3.88 -0.48
CA LEU A 256 -14.26 3.79 -0.80
C LEU A 256 -13.48 3.55 0.52
N PRO A 257 -12.70 2.47 0.66
CA PRO A 257 -12.02 2.14 1.91
C PRO A 257 -11.18 3.31 2.42
N LEU A 258 -11.23 3.59 3.73
CA LEU A 258 -10.59 4.71 4.44
C LEU A 258 -11.12 6.10 4.03
N ILE A 259 -11.06 6.40 2.74
CA ILE A 259 -11.35 7.71 2.16
C ILE A 259 -12.82 8.09 2.34
N GLY A 260 -13.74 7.13 2.21
CA GLY A 260 -15.18 7.36 2.40
C GLY A 260 -15.49 7.84 3.82
N TRP A 261 -14.92 7.18 4.82
CA TRP A 261 -15.09 7.56 6.23
C TRP A 261 -14.47 8.93 6.54
N ILE A 262 -13.25 9.19 6.04
CA ILE A 262 -12.56 10.48 6.21
C ILE A 262 -13.36 11.62 5.58
N ARG A 263 -13.83 11.46 4.33
CA ARG A 263 -14.64 12.47 3.63
C ARG A 263 -15.96 12.79 4.31
N LEU A 264 -16.53 11.80 4.98
CA LEU A 264 -17.76 11.94 5.75
C LEU A 264 -17.50 12.43 7.19
N HIS A 265 -16.24 12.69 7.57
CA HIS A 265 -15.83 13.03 8.94
C HIS A 265 -16.37 12.05 9.98
N GLY A 266 -16.43 10.76 9.60
CA GLY A 266 -16.97 9.70 10.43
C GLY A 266 -18.46 9.82 10.75
N LYS A 267 -19.28 10.50 9.92
CA LYS A 267 -20.73 10.67 10.13
C LYS A 267 -21.54 10.17 8.92
N CYS A 268 -22.74 9.66 9.16
CA CYS A 268 -23.62 9.27 8.05
C CYS A 268 -24.10 10.51 7.28
N ARG A 269 -24.03 10.47 5.94
CA ARG A 269 -24.52 11.54 5.06
C ARG A 269 -25.99 11.93 5.29
N ASN A 270 -26.84 10.96 5.65
CA ASN A 270 -28.28 11.16 5.74
C ASN A 270 -28.76 11.52 7.14
N CYS A 271 -28.22 10.87 8.18
CA CYS A 271 -28.68 11.06 9.55
C CYS A 271 -27.64 11.69 10.48
N GLU A 272 -26.44 12.01 9.97
CA GLU A 272 -25.31 12.65 10.68
C GLU A 272 -24.78 11.92 11.92
N LEU A 273 -25.39 10.79 12.29
CA LEU A 273 -24.94 9.95 13.38
C LEU A 273 -23.55 9.36 13.09
N PRO A 274 -22.73 9.19 14.13
CA PRO A 274 -21.35 8.73 13.99
C PRO A 274 -21.28 7.30 13.44
N ILE A 275 -20.38 7.10 12.49
CA ILE A 275 -19.94 5.82 11.95
C ILE A 275 -18.70 5.40 12.74
N SER A 276 -18.72 4.19 13.30
CA SER A 276 -17.62 3.68 14.12
C SER A 276 -16.26 3.73 13.41
N ALA A 277 -15.22 4.20 14.11
CA ALA A 277 -13.84 4.16 13.64
C ALA A 277 -13.30 2.72 13.43
N ARG A 278 -14.02 1.70 13.90
CA ARG A 278 -13.69 0.29 13.62
C ARG A 278 -13.61 0.00 12.12
N TYR A 279 -14.52 0.57 11.32
CA TYR A 279 -14.55 0.33 9.87
C TYR A 279 -13.23 0.72 9.20
N PRO A 280 -12.77 1.99 9.28
CA PRO A 280 -11.50 2.38 8.70
C PRO A 280 -10.29 1.71 9.37
N ILE A 281 -10.34 1.37 10.67
CA ILE A 281 -9.25 0.63 11.32
C ILE A 281 -9.09 -0.76 10.69
N VAL A 282 -10.18 -1.52 10.53
CA VAL A 282 -10.14 -2.86 9.92
C VAL A 282 -9.68 -2.79 8.46
N GLU A 283 -10.14 -1.79 7.71
CA GLU A 283 -9.70 -1.54 6.34
C GLU A 283 -8.19 -1.23 6.29
N GLY A 284 -7.71 -0.33 7.14
CA GLY A 284 -6.30 0.05 7.20
C GLY A 284 -5.40 -1.09 7.65
N THR A 285 -5.79 -1.84 8.69
CA THR A 285 -5.05 -3.02 9.15
C THR A 285 -4.95 -4.07 8.06
N THR A 286 -6.03 -4.36 7.33
CA THR A 286 -6.00 -5.34 6.24
C THR A 286 -5.16 -4.83 5.06
N GLY A 287 -5.26 -3.55 4.72
CA GLY A 287 -4.38 -2.90 3.73
C GLY A 287 -2.91 -3.02 4.08
N CYS A 288 -2.55 -2.73 5.34
CA CYS A 288 -1.18 -2.88 5.84
C CYS A 288 -0.72 -4.33 5.85
N LEU A 289 -1.57 -5.30 6.20
CA LEU A 289 -1.23 -6.73 6.15
C LEU A 289 -0.91 -7.18 4.73
N PHE A 290 -1.77 -6.86 3.77
CA PHE A 290 -1.54 -7.21 2.37
C PHE A 290 -0.28 -6.56 1.82
N LEU A 291 -0.02 -5.31 2.21
CA LEU A 291 1.17 -4.58 1.81
C LEU A 291 2.45 -5.18 2.44
N LEU A 292 2.39 -5.55 3.71
CA LEU A 292 3.49 -6.20 4.43
C LEU A 292 3.90 -7.50 3.74
N PHE A 293 2.93 -8.36 3.40
CA PHE A 293 3.21 -9.60 2.69
C PHE A 293 3.55 -9.38 1.21
N PHE A 294 3.07 -8.31 0.58
CA PHE A 294 3.56 -7.91 -0.73
C PHE A 294 5.07 -7.61 -0.69
N PHE A 295 5.55 -6.90 0.33
CA PHE A 295 6.98 -6.66 0.51
C PHE A 295 7.74 -7.93 0.89
N ALA A 296 7.23 -8.68 1.88
CA ALA A 296 7.91 -9.83 2.44
C ALA A 296 7.99 -11.02 1.49
N GLU A 297 6.95 -11.26 0.66
CA GLU A 297 6.86 -12.39 -0.26
C GLU A 297 7.07 -11.97 -1.71
N LEU A 298 6.20 -11.12 -2.26
CA LEU A 298 6.20 -10.84 -3.70
C LEU A 298 7.43 -10.04 -4.12
N LEU A 299 7.61 -8.85 -3.55
CA LEU A 299 8.68 -7.93 -3.93
C LEU A 299 10.06 -8.51 -3.65
N SER A 300 10.20 -9.23 -2.54
CA SER A 300 11.44 -9.91 -2.15
C SER A 300 11.76 -11.14 -3.00
N GLY A 301 10.81 -11.64 -3.80
CA GLY A 301 10.97 -12.90 -4.53
C GLY A 301 10.88 -14.15 -3.63
N GLY A 302 10.25 -14.05 -2.46
CA GLY A 302 10.04 -15.14 -1.51
C GLY A 302 11.11 -15.27 -0.44
N LEU A 303 11.77 -14.17 -0.04
CA LEU A 303 12.82 -14.19 1.00
C LEU A 303 12.33 -14.70 2.36
N ASN A 304 11.06 -14.57 2.68
CA ASN A 304 10.49 -15.07 3.92
C ASN A 304 10.14 -16.56 3.86
N LEU A 305 10.01 -17.16 2.68
CA LEU A 305 9.54 -18.54 2.51
C LEU A 305 10.68 -19.56 2.75
N PRO A 306 10.38 -20.69 3.42
CA PRO A 306 11.36 -21.75 3.66
C PRO A 306 11.51 -22.63 2.42
N ILE A 307 12.60 -23.40 2.36
CA ILE A 307 12.89 -24.48 1.36
C ILE A 307 13.08 -23.98 -0.07
N ARG A 308 12.22 -23.07 -0.53
CA ARG A 308 12.27 -22.40 -1.81
C ARG A 308 13.47 -21.46 -1.88
N HIS A 309 14.18 -21.47 -3.01
CA HIS A 309 15.17 -20.44 -3.27
C HIS A 309 14.49 -19.12 -3.67
N PRO A 310 14.90 -17.97 -3.11
CA PRO A 310 14.38 -16.68 -3.52
C PRO A 310 14.63 -16.46 -5.01
N ASN A 311 13.68 -15.85 -5.70
CA ASN A 311 13.84 -15.55 -7.12
C ASN A 311 15.00 -14.58 -7.30
N HIS A 312 15.98 -14.95 -8.14
CA HIS A 312 17.12 -14.08 -8.45
C HIS A 312 16.67 -12.73 -9.03
N TYR A 313 15.67 -12.78 -9.91
CA TYR A 313 15.00 -11.63 -10.48
C TYR A 313 13.78 -11.25 -9.63
N ALA A 314 14.01 -10.43 -8.62
CA ALA A 314 13.00 -9.93 -7.68
C ALA A 314 12.74 -8.42 -7.87
N GLY A 315 11.60 -7.94 -7.40
CA GLY A 315 11.15 -6.55 -7.60
C GLY A 315 9.96 -6.44 -8.55
N VAL A 316 9.34 -5.26 -8.57
CA VAL A 316 8.05 -5.03 -9.26
C VAL A 316 8.14 -5.32 -10.76
N VAL A 317 9.21 -4.88 -11.41
CA VAL A 317 9.44 -5.09 -12.85
C VAL A 317 9.43 -6.57 -13.20
N TRP A 318 10.17 -7.39 -12.44
CA TRP A 318 10.30 -8.81 -12.71
C TRP A 318 9.00 -9.57 -12.45
N ILE A 319 8.22 -9.18 -11.45
CA ILE A 319 6.90 -9.78 -11.20
C ILE A 319 5.93 -9.47 -12.35
N ILE A 320 5.98 -8.26 -12.92
CA ILE A 320 5.10 -7.83 -14.02
C ILE A 320 5.49 -8.54 -15.32
N PHE A 321 6.77 -8.49 -15.71
CA PHE A 321 7.23 -9.06 -16.99
C PHE A 321 7.39 -10.58 -16.96
N TYR A 322 7.71 -11.15 -15.80
CA TYR A 322 7.90 -12.59 -15.60
C TYR A 322 7.04 -13.06 -14.45
N THR A 323 5.72 -13.06 -14.68
CA THR A 323 4.72 -13.40 -13.67
C THR A 323 5.02 -14.73 -12.99
N LYS A 324 5.41 -14.65 -11.71
CA LYS A 324 5.69 -15.81 -10.85
C LYS A 324 4.39 -16.30 -10.23
N TRP A 325 3.61 -17.04 -11.02
CA TRP A 325 2.28 -17.50 -10.64
C TRP A 325 2.26 -18.29 -9.33
N ASP A 326 3.28 -19.13 -9.13
CA ASP A 326 3.50 -19.89 -7.90
C ASP A 326 3.62 -19.00 -6.65
N LEU A 327 4.44 -17.95 -6.73
CA LEU A 327 4.63 -16.99 -5.63
C LEU A 327 3.37 -16.13 -5.40
N ILE A 328 2.68 -15.75 -6.48
CA ILE A 328 1.39 -15.04 -6.40
C ILE A 328 0.32 -15.92 -5.76
N GLY A 329 0.28 -17.20 -6.11
CA GLY A 329 -0.62 -18.19 -5.51
C GLY A 329 -0.39 -18.32 -4.01
N LEU A 330 0.88 -18.48 -3.59
CA LEU A 330 1.27 -18.56 -2.19
C LEU A 330 0.89 -17.29 -1.42
N TYR A 331 1.19 -16.12 -1.97
CA TYR A 331 0.81 -14.82 -1.38
C TYR A 331 -0.70 -14.71 -1.16
N LEU A 332 -1.50 -15.03 -2.16
CA LEU A 332 -2.96 -14.98 -2.05
C LEU A 332 -3.47 -16.00 -1.03
N PHE A 333 -2.84 -17.17 -0.95
CA PHE A 333 -3.18 -18.22 0.00
C PHE A 333 -2.89 -17.80 1.45
N HIS A 334 -1.74 -17.20 1.72
CA HIS A 334 -1.40 -16.62 3.02
C HIS A 334 -2.31 -15.44 3.38
N CYS A 335 -2.58 -14.52 2.45
CA CYS A 335 -3.52 -13.42 2.65
C CYS A 335 -4.94 -13.92 2.97
N LEU A 336 -5.39 -15.01 2.35
CA LEU A 336 -6.67 -15.65 2.66
C LEU A 336 -6.68 -16.22 4.09
N LEU A 337 -5.60 -16.88 4.53
CA LEU A 337 -5.47 -17.40 5.89
C LEU A 337 -5.52 -16.26 6.91
N LEU A 338 -4.69 -15.23 6.72
CA LEU A 338 -4.63 -14.08 7.61
C LEU A 338 -5.95 -13.31 7.67
N SER A 339 -6.62 -13.12 6.52
CA SER A 339 -7.94 -12.48 6.46
C SER A 339 -9.00 -13.29 7.22
N THR A 340 -8.92 -14.62 7.14
CA THR A 340 -9.82 -15.53 7.85
C THR A 340 -9.59 -15.44 9.37
N LEU A 341 -8.35 -15.60 9.82
CA LEU A 341 -7.98 -15.50 11.23
C LEU A 341 -8.30 -14.12 11.81
N PHE A 342 -8.08 -13.04 11.05
CA PHE A 342 -8.43 -11.69 11.46
C PHE A 342 -9.93 -11.49 11.60
N SER A 343 -10.73 -11.98 10.64
CA SER A 343 -12.19 -11.94 10.74
C SER A 343 -12.70 -12.72 11.95
N TRP A 344 -12.14 -13.90 12.21
CA TRP A 344 -12.52 -14.74 13.35
C TRP A 344 -12.13 -14.09 14.68
N SER A 345 -10.93 -13.49 14.75
CA SER A 345 -10.49 -12.68 15.89
C SER A 345 -11.47 -11.53 16.18
N LEU A 346 -11.93 -10.81 15.15
CA LEU A 346 -12.90 -9.73 15.29
C LEU A 346 -14.29 -10.21 15.72
N ILE A 347 -14.76 -11.37 15.24
CA ILE A 347 -16.01 -11.99 15.68
C ILE A 347 -15.94 -12.34 17.17
N ARG A 348 -14.80 -12.88 17.63
CA ARG A 348 -14.57 -13.18 19.05
C ARG A 348 -14.45 -11.93 19.89
N TYR A 349 -13.80 -10.89 19.38
CA TYR A 349 -13.72 -9.58 20.02
C TYR A 349 -15.13 -9.00 20.29
N ASP A 350 -16.10 -9.29 19.42
CA ASP A 350 -17.51 -8.91 19.58
C ASP A 350 -18.31 -9.82 20.54
N GLY A 351 -17.65 -10.81 21.17
CA GLY A 351 -18.30 -11.80 22.03
C GLY A 351 -19.18 -12.80 21.29
N GLN A 352 -19.09 -12.85 19.96
CA GLN A 352 -19.89 -13.76 19.14
C GLN A 352 -19.18 -15.11 18.94
N ARG A 353 -19.95 -16.14 18.62
CA ARG A 353 -19.43 -17.45 18.19
C ARG A 353 -19.30 -17.49 16.67
N ILE A 354 -18.31 -18.22 16.20
CA ILE A 354 -18.07 -18.43 14.77
C ILE A 354 -19.03 -19.53 14.30
N PRO A 355 -19.93 -19.24 13.34
CA PRO A 355 -20.92 -20.21 12.90
C PRO A 355 -20.28 -21.33 12.07
N SER A 356 -20.83 -22.55 12.20
CA SER A 356 -20.31 -23.74 11.50
C SER A 356 -20.25 -23.59 9.98
N ARG A 357 -21.16 -22.82 9.37
CA ARG A 357 -21.11 -22.51 7.92
C ARG A 357 -19.83 -21.77 7.53
N SER A 358 -19.36 -20.84 8.37
CA SER A 358 -18.08 -20.13 8.15
C SER A 358 -16.92 -21.11 8.17
N ILE A 359 -16.89 -22.00 9.18
CA ILE A 359 -15.86 -23.05 9.33
C ILE A 359 -15.78 -23.95 8.10
N VAL A 360 -16.93 -24.47 7.64
CA VAL A 360 -16.96 -25.35 6.45
C VAL A 360 -16.50 -24.58 5.21
N THR A 361 -16.94 -23.33 5.06
CA THR A 361 -16.55 -22.48 3.92
C THR A 361 -15.05 -22.24 3.91
N THR A 362 -14.46 -21.85 5.04
CA THR A 362 -13.02 -21.56 5.12
C THR A 362 -12.18 -22.82 4.95
N LEU A 363 -12.57 -23.95 5.54
CA LEU A 363 -11.92 -25.24 5.29
C LEU A 363 -11.94 -25.61 3.80
N THR A 364 -13.08 -25.43 3.13
CA THR A 364 -13.21 -25.68 1.69
C THR A 364 -12.32 -24.74 0.89
N MET A 365 -12.31 -23.45 1.22
CA MET A 365 -11.47 -22.44 0.57
C MET A 365 -9.97 -22.65 0.80
N MET A 366 -9.56 -23.41 1.83
CA MET A 366 -8.16 -23.77 2.03
C MET A 366 -7.78 -25.10 1.37
N LEU A 367 -8.64 -26.10 1.44
CA LEU A 367 -8.36 -27.44 0.90
C LEU A 367 -8.46 -27.50 -0.63
N VAL A 368 -9.45 -26.81 -1.23
CA VAL A 368 -9.64 -26.85 -2.70
C VAL A 368 -8.44 -26.29 -3.45
N PRO A 369 -7.85 -25.12 -3.08
CA PRO A 369 -6.64 -24.64 -3.74
C PRO A 369 -5.47 -25.61 -3.65
N VAL A 370 -5.27 -26.29 -2.51
CA VAL A 370 -4.20 -27.29 -2.36
C VAL A 370 -4.40 -28.48 -3.30
N ILE A 371 -5.64 -28.94 -3.48
CA ILE A 371 -5.96 -30.02 -4.42
C ILE A 371 -5.69 -29.59 -5.88
N LEU A 372 -6.10 -28.37 -6.24
CA LEU A 372 -5.95 -27.84 -7.59
C LEU A 372 -4.49 -27.49 -7.90
N TRP A 373 -3.74 -27.05 -6.89
CA TRP A 373 -2.37 -26.59 -7.00
C TRP A 373 -1.52 -27.08 -5.81
N PRO A 374 -0.91 -28.28 -5.93
CA PRO A 374 -0.08 -28.87 -4.88
C PRO A 374 1.08 -27.99 -4.41
N GLY A 375 1.65 -27.21 -5.33
CA GLY A 375 2.75 -26.27 -5.04
C GLY A 375 2.40 -25.11 -4.09
N LEU A 376 1.15 -24.98 -3.65
CA LEU A 376 0.78 -24.09 -2.55
C LEU A 376 1.24 -24.59 -1.18
N LEU A 377 1.49 -25.90 -1.04
CA LEU A 377 2.11 -26.46 0.15
C LEU A 377 3.63 -26.44 0.00
N LEU A 378 4.28 -25.54 0.73
CA LEU A 378 5.74 -25.38 0.69
C LEU A 378 6.47 -26.51 1.40
N VAL A 379 5.88 -27.05 2.47
CA VAL A 379 6.51 -28.09 3.29
C VAL A 379 5.86 -29.43 2.96
N PRO A 380 6.61 -30.38 2.36
CA PRO A 380 6.09 -31.71 2.05
C PRO A 380 5.88 -32.55 3.31
N ILE A 381 5.15 -33.65 3.15
CA ILE A 381 5.00 -34.64 4.22
C ILE A 381 6.30 -35.46 4.33
N GLN A 382 6.83 -35.57 5.54
CA GLN A 382 8.01 -36.40 5.81
C GLN A 382 7.58 -37.85 5.94
N LEU A 383 8.06 -38.69 5.02
CA LEU A 383 7.81 -40.13 5.02
C LEU A 383 9.08 -40.89 5.44
N PRO A 384 8.94 -42.02 6.14
CA PRO A 384 10.08 -42.90 6.43
C PRO A 384 10.83 -43.30 5.17
N ALA A 385 12.14 -43.51 5.30
CA ALA A 385 13.00 -43.93 4.21
C ALA A 385 12.45 -45.20 3.52
N GLY A 386 12.34 -45.15 2.19
CA GLY A 386 11.80 -46.23 1.36
C GLY A 386 10.31 -46.11 1.01
N ILE A 387 9.59 -45.13 1.56
CA ILE A 387 8.20 -44.83 1.18
C ILE A 387 8.18 -43.55 0.35
N SER A 388 7.74 -43.62 -0.90
CA SER A 388 7.50 -42.46 -1.75
C SER A 388 6.06 -42.47 -2.27
N ILE A 389 5.49 -41.27 -2.42
CA ILE A 389 4.18 -41.08 -3.05
C ILE A 389 4.44 -40.69 -4.50
N SER A 390 3.83 -41.41 -5.43
CA SER A 390 4.06 -41.21 -6.87
C SER A 390 3.34 -40.00 -7.47
N SER A 391 2.43 -39.36 -6.72
CA SER A 391 1.61 -38.26 -7.19
C SER A 391 1.69 -37.07 -6.24
N ASP A 392 2.29 -35.97 -6.72
CA ASP A 392 2.42 -34.69 -5.99
C ASP A 392 1.09 -34.19 -5.42
N ARG A 393 -0.02 -34.40 -6.15
CA ARG A 393 -1.37 -34.04 -5.68
C ARG A 393 -1.80 -34.85 -4.46
N LEU A 394 -1.48 -36.14 -4.44
CA LEU A 394 -1.85 -37.02 -3.34
C LEU A 394 -0.99 -36.68 -2.12
N GLU A 395 0.30 -36.43 -2.34
CA GLU A 395 1.22 -35.97 -1.29
C GLU A 395 0.75 -34.66 -0.66
N ALA A 396 0.43 -33.64 -1.45
CA ALA A 396 -0.07 -32.36 -0.96
C ALA A 396 -1.39 -32.51 -0.19
N VAL A 397 -2.33 -33.33 -0.68
CA VAL A 397 -3.58 -33.59 0.06
C VAL A 397 -3.31 -34.28 1.39
N LEU A 398 -2.44 -35.30 1.42
CA LEU A 398 -2.10 -35.99 2.66
C LEU A 398 -1.37 -35.07 3.64
N ALA A 399 -0.47 -34.22 3.15
CA ALA A 399 0.23 -33.20 3.94
C ALA A 399 -0.76 -32.19 4.55
N ALA A 400 -1.69 -31.64 3.75
CA ALA A 400 -2.73 -30.73 4.24
C ALA A 400 -3.64 -31.40 5.28
N VAL A 401 -4.08 -32.64 5.03
CA VAL A 401 -4.93 -33.39 5.96
C VAL A 401 -4.19 -33.68 7.26
N ALA A 402 -2.94 -34.14 7.19
CA ALA A 402 -2.11 -34.38 8.36
C ALA A 402 -1.89 -33.09 9.17
N GLY A 403 -1.55 -31.99 8.49
CA GLY A 403 -1.42 -30.67 9.10
C GLY A 403 -2.69 -30.19 9.78
N GLY A 404 -3.83 -30.32 9.09
CA GLY A 404 -5.15 -29.98 9.64
C GLY A 404 -5.52 -30.82 10.86
N LEU A 405 -5.27 -32.13 10.84
CA LEU A 405 -5.53 -33.03 11.96
C LEU A 405 -4.65 -32.71 13.17
N ILE A 406 -3.33 -32.55 12.96
CA ILE A 406 -2.38 -32.24 14.03
C ILE A 406 -2.71 -30.88 14.65
N GLY A 407 -2.98 -29.85 13.83
CA GLY A 407 -3.42 -28.55 14.30
C GLY A 407 -4.75 -28.62 15.08
N CYS A 408 -5.71 -29.41 14.61
CA CYS A 408 -6.98 -29.61 15.33
C CYS A 408 -6.75 -30.27 16.70
N ILE A 409 -5.96 -31.34 16.75
CA ILE A 409 -5.64 -32.06 18.00
C ILE A 409 -4.93 -31.14 18.99
N ALA A 410 -3.90 -30.41 18.55
CA ALA A 410 -3.16 -29.47 19.38
C ALA A 410 -4.09 -28.38 19.94
N GLY A 411 -4.97 -27.83 19.10
CA GLY A 411 -5.89 -26.78 19.55
C GLY A 411 -6.99 -27.30 20.50
N LEU A 412 -7.47 -28.54 20.31
CA LEU A 412 -8.37 -29.19 21.26
C LEU A 412 -7.69 -29.47 22.60
N LEU A 413 -6.41 -29.83 22.58
CA LEU A 413 -5.61 -30.04 23.79
C LEU A 413 -5.44 -28.73 24.57
N VAL A 414 -5.08 -27.64 23.87
CA VAL A 414 -5.00 -26.29 24.44
C VAL A 414 -6.33 -25.88 25.05
N ASP A 415 -7.43 -26.02 24.30
CA ASP A 415 -8.77 -25.64 24.79
C ASP A 415 -9.17 -26.42 26.05
N ARG A 416 -8.83 -27.71 26.13
CA ARG A 416 -9.10 -28.53 27.32
C ARG A 416 -8.26 -28.13 28.53
N LEU A 417 -6.98 -27.83 28.34
CA LEU A 417 -6.03 -27.61 29.43
C LEU A 417 -6.03 -26.17 29.96
N VAL A 418 -6.30 -25.18 29.09
CA VAL A 418 -6.44 -23.78 29.51
C VAL A 418 -7.79 -23.54 30.22
N LYS A 419 -8.81 -24.39 29.98
CA LYS A 419 -10.14 -24.27 30.58
C LYS A 419 -10.36 -25.17 31.79
N LEU A 420 -9.88 -24.73 32.95
CA LEU A 420 -10.40 -25.18 34.25
C LEU A 420 -11.67 -24.38 34.66
N GLY A 421 -12.73 -24.40 33.85
CA GLY A 421 -14.00 -23.73 34.20
C GLY A 421 -15.03 -23.57 33.09
N LYS A 422 -16.32 -23.52 33.48
CA LYS A 422 -17.62 -23.63 32.73
C LYS A 422 -17.85 -22.70 31.52
N SER A 423 -16.85 -22.36 30.72
CA SER A 423 -17.06 -21.66 29.44
C SER A 423 -17.21 -22.67 28.29
N PRO A 424 -18.12 -22.43 27.32
CA PRO A 424 -18.33 -23.32 26.19
C PRO A 424 -17.04 -23.53 25.38
N LEU A 425 -16.80 -24.77 24.95
CA LEU A 425 -15.65 -25.23 24.17
C LEU A 425 -15.32 -24.26 23.01
N GLU A 426 -14.09 -23.75 22.93
CA GLU A 426 -13.64 -22.86 21.85
C GLU A 426 -13.16 -23.73 20.70
N ARG A 427 -14.08 -24.56 20.18
CA ARG A 427 -13.85 -25.41 18.99
C ARG A 427 -13.24 -24.62 17.84
N GLU A 428 -13.54 -23.33 17.80
CA GLU A 428 -13.11 -22.36 16.82
C GLU A 428 -11.59 -22.12 16.83
N PHE A 429 -10.95 -22.14 18.01
CA PHE A 429 -9.49 -22.07 18.10
C PHE A 429 -8.83 -23.30 17.49
N ALA A 430 -9.33 -24.49 17.83
CA ALA A 430 -8.84 -25.73 17.26
C ALA A 430 -8.99 -25.79 15.74
N VAL A 431 -10.10 -25.27 15.21
CA VAL A 431 -10.28 -25.13 13.77
C VAL A 431 -9.32 -24.09 13.17
N GLY A 432 -9.10 -22.95 13.85
CA GLY A 432 -8.12 -21.96 13.41
C GLY A 432 -6.72 -22.55 13.26
N LEU A 433 -6.29 -23.33 14.25
CA LEU A 433 -5.01 -24.01 14.21
C LEU A 433 -4.96 -25.15 13.16
N ALA A 434 -6.10 -25.81 12.90
CA ALA A 434 -6.22 -26.73 11.77
C ALA A 434 -6.05 -26.01 10.42
N LEU A 435 -6.61 -24.81 10.23
CA LEU A 435 -6.41 -24.02 9.02
C LEU A 435 -4.93 -23.64 8.86
N VAL A 436 -4.27 -23.24 9.95
CA VAL A 436 -2.82 -22.97 9.95
C VAL A 436 -2.04 -24.22 9.55
N GLY A 437 -2.38 -25.39 10.11
CA GLY A 437 -1.74 -26.65 9.74
C GLY A 437 -1.97 -27.08 8.29
N ILE A 438 -3.15 -26.83 7.72
CA ILE A 438 -3.45 -27.07 6.30
C ILE A 438 -2.56 -26.22 5.39
N VAL A 439 -2.29 -24.97 5.78
CA VAL A 439 -1.58 -23.99 4.93
C VAL A 439 -0.07 -24.06 5.13
N LEU A 440 0.40 -24.16 6.37
CA LEU A 440 1.82 -24.09 6.73
C LEU A 440 2.46 -25.46 6.99
N GLY A 441 1.65 -26.52 7.03
CA GLY A 441 2.11 -27.88 7.34
C GLY A 441 1.97 -28.23 8.82
N TRP A 442 2.07 -29.53 9.12
CA TRP A 442 1.93 -30.05 10.49
C TRP A 442 3.04 -29.59 11.43
N GLN A 443 4.23 -29.36 10.88
CA GLN A 443 5.39 -28.85 11.60
C GLN A 443 5.10 -27.49 12.24
N ALA A 444 4.54 -26.58 11.43
CA ALA A 444 4.18 -25.24 11.87
C ALA A 444 3.07 -25.28 12.93
N ALA A 445 2.15 -26.24 12.89
CA ALA A 445 1.05 -26.32 13.86
C ALA A 445 1.53 -26.43 15.32
N LEU A 446 2.65 -27.14 15.59
CA LEU A 446 3.20 -27.27 16.93
C LEU A 446 3.87 -25.98 17.43
N SER A 447 4.72 -25.37 16.60
CA SER A 447 5.39 -24.12 16.96
C SER A 447 4.41 -22.95 17.05
N GLU A 448 3.42 -22.89 16.17
CA GLU A 448 2.30 -21.95 16.22
C GLU A 448 1.53 -22.07 17.53
N THR A 449 1.32 -23.30 18.02
CA THR A 449 0.68 -23.52 19.32
C THR A 449 1.47 -22.87 20.45
N ALA A 450 2.78 -23.13 20.51
CA ALA A 450 3.66 -22.56 21.54
C ALA A 450 3.71 -21.03 21.46
N ILE A 451 3.96 -20.46 20.27
CA ILE A 451 4.03 -19.01 20.06
C ILE A 451 2.68 -18.36 20.41
N THR A 452 1.56 -18.97 20.03
CA THR A 452 0.21 -18.49 20.38
C THR A 452 0.01 -18.42 21.89
N LEU A 453 0.38 -19.48 22.63
CA LEU A 453 0.26 -19.51 24.08
C LEU A 453 1.14 -18.45 24.75
N LEU A 454 2.39 -18.30 24.27
CA LEU A 454 3.30 -17.27 24.76
C LEU A 454 2.73 -15.87 24.55
N ILE A 455 2.25 -15.56 23.34
CA ILE A 455 1.61 -14.27 23.03
C ILE A 455 0.37 -14.07 23.92
N HIS A 456 -0.44 -15.11 24.13
CA HIS A 456 -1.61 -15.01 24.98
C HIS A 456 -1.27 -14.69 26.44
N LEU A 457 -0.22 -15.32 26.98
CA LEU A 457 0.30 -15.03 28.32
C LEU A 457 0.83 -13.59 28.42
N LEU A 458 1.65 -13.16 27.47
CA LEU A 458 2.24 -11.82 27.44
C LEU A 458 1.19 -10.73 27.26
N ALA A 459 0.20 -10.93 26.38
CA ALA A 459 -0.89 -9.99 26.18
C ALA A 459 -1.66 -9.76 27.49
N GLY A 460 -1.90 -10.82 28.25
CA GLY A 460 -2.57 -10.71 29.53
C GLY A 460 -1.75 -10.01 30.62
N SER A 461 -0.41 -9.94 30.52
CA SER A 461 0.44 -9.24 31.50
C SER A 461 0.69 -7.77 31.12
N LEU A 462 0.81 -7.48 29.82
CA LEU A 462 1.19 -6.14 29.33
C LEU A 462 0.00 -5.17 29.20
N ALA A 463 -1.22 -5.69 29.00
CA ALA A 463 -2.38 -4.84 28.81
C ALA A 463 -3.58 -5.33 29.64
N PRO A 464 -3.63 -5.00 30.94
CA PRO A 464 -4.75 -5.36 31.82
C PRO A 464 -6.11 -4.90 31.27
N ALA A 465 -6.14 -3.75 30.59
CA ALA A 465 -7.34 -3.20 29.94
C ALA A 465 -7.82 -4.01 28.72
N LEU A 466 -6.94 -4.75 28.04
CA LEU A 466 -7.27 -5.62 26.90
C LEU A 466 -7.59 -7.06 27.33
N LYS A 467 -7.32 -7.40 28.60
CA LYS A 467 -7.42 -8.76 29.16
C LYS A 467 -8.80 -9.41 28.97
N SER A 468 -9.89 -8.64 28.99
CA SER A 468 -11.25 -9.19 28.87
C SER A 468 -11.69 -9.49 27.44
N ARG A 469 -10.98 -8.98 26.41
CA ARG A 469 -11.38 -9.07 24.99
C ARG A 469 -10.33 -9.70 24.07
N TRP A 470 -9.12 -9.96 24.56
CA TRP A 470 -8.07 -10.61 23.79
C TRP A 470 -8.30 -12.13 23.73
N SER A 471 -8.60 -12.66 22.53
CA SER A 471 -8.89 -14.08 22.33
C SER A 471 -7.64 -14.89 21.95
N LEU A 472 -7.68 -16.21 22.16
CA LEU A 472 -6.64 -17.12 21.65
C LEU A 472 -6.51 -17.04 20.13
N THR A 473 -7.61 -16.82 19.41
CA THR A 473 -7.61 -16.60 17.96
C THR A 473 -6.85 -15.33 17.55
N ALA A 474 -6.90 -14.27 18.36
CA ALA A 474 -6.10 -13.06 18.14
C ALA A 474 -4.59 -13.33 18.32
N SER A 475 -4.24 -14.10 19.36
CA SER A 475 -2.86 -14.57 19.55
C SER A 475 -2.39 -15.45 18.39
N LEU A 476 -3.26 -16.32 17.86
CA LEU A 476 -2.95 -17.18 16.71
C LEU A 476 -2.68 -16.36 15.46
N LEU A 477 -3.51 -15.36 15.16
CA LEU A 477 -3.24 -14.46 14.03
C LEU A 477 -1.85 -13.83 14.14
N LEU A 478 -1.48 -13.34 15.32
CA LEU A 478 -0.18 -12.69 15.51
C LEU A 478 0.97 -13.71 15.42
N ALA A 479 0.79 -14.91 15.98
CA ALA A 479 1.72 -16.02 15.83
C ALA A 479 1.95 -16.35 14.35
N THR A 480 0.88 -16.45 13.56
CA THR A 480 0.95 -16.73 12.12
C THR A 480 1.62 -15.61 11.32
N ILE A 481 1.42 -14.35 11.69
CA ILE A 481 2.14 -13.23 11.05
C ILE A 481 3.64 -13.34 11.34
N ILE A 482 4.02 -13.55 12.60
CA ILE A 482 5.42 -13.70 13.02
C ILE A 482 6.05 -14.91 12.31
N GLN A 483 5.31 -16.01 12.24
CA GLN A 483 5.73 -17.22 11.57
C GLN A 483 6.03 -16.95 10.11
N LEU A 484 5.07 -16.42 9.34
CA LEU A 484 5.25 -16.18 7.92
C LEU A 484 6.38 -15.19 7.62
N LEU A 485 6.60 -14.17 8.46
CA LEU A 485 7.69 -13.19 8.26
C LEU A 485 9.07 -13.74 8.60
N SER A 486 9.16 -14.65 9.58
CA SER A 486 10.43 -15.21 10.05
C SER A 486 10.70 -16.63 9.57
N TRP A 487 9.82 -17.21 8.74
CA TRP A 487 9.82 -18.64 8.43
C TRP A 487 11.16 -19.11 7.85
N ARG A 488 11.74 -18.37 6.90
CA ARG A 488 13.07 -18.69 6.36
C ARG A 488 14.16 -18.60 7.43
N ALA A 489 14.18 -17.53 8.22
CA ALA A 489 15.20 -17.36 9.26
C ALA A 489 15.14 -18.50 10.29
N GLN A 490 13.93 -18.87 10.72
CA GLN A 490 13.73 -20.05 11.55
C GLN A 490 14.23 -21.32 10.85
N SER A 491 13.95 -21.49 9.56
CA SER A 491 14.37 -22.67 8.83
C SER A 491 15.89 -22.80 8.64
N LEU A 492 16.62 -21.68 8.61
CA LEU A 492 18.06 -21.65 8.40
C LEU A 492 18.84 -21.70 9.71
N TYR A 493 18.43 -20.90 10.70
CA TYR A 493 19.18 -20.71 11.94
C TYR A 493 18.67 -21.55 13.10
N LEU A 494 17.42 -22.00 13.02
CA LEU A 494 16.82 -22.85 14.04
C LEU A 494 16.59 -24.26 13.50
N ALA A 495 17.18 -24.69 12.38
CA ALA A 495 16.90 -26.00 11.75
C ALA A 495 17.01 -27.19 12.72
N ASP A 496 17.96 -27.16 13.66
CA ASP A 496 18.12 -28.24 14.65
C ASP A 496 17.01 -28.27 15.71
N TRP A 497 16.21 -27.20 15.79
CA TRP A 497 15.19 -26.95 16.82
C TRP A 497 13.81 -26.74 16.20
N TRP A 498 13.73 -26.29 14.95
CA TRP A 498 12.52 -25.95 14.23
C TRP A 498 12.14 -27.14 13.36
N PRO A 499 10.87 -27.53 13.34
CA PRO A 499 10.46 -28.61 12.47
C PRO A 499 10.50 -28.12 10.99
N VAL A 500 11.66 -28.27 10.35
CA VAL A 500 11.89 -28.09 8.91
C VAL A 500 11.93 -29.48 8.25
N VAL A 501 12.16 -29.53 6.93
CA VAL A 501 12.24 -30.70 6.03
C VAL A 501 12.88 -31.95 6.64
N ASP A 502 13.81 -31.84 7.59
CA ASP A 502 14.30 -32.94 8.42
C ASP A 502 14.08 -32.64 9.92
N VAL A 503 12.94 -33.06 10.49
CA VAL A 503 12.67 -32.88 11.93
C VAL A 503 13.49 -33.91 12.71
N SER A 504 14.49 -33.47 13.47
CA SER A 504 15.16 -34.35 14.43
C SER A 504 14.22 -34.73 15.58
N GLY A 505 14.33 -35.95 16.12
CA GLY A 505 13.53 -36.35 17.29
C GLY A 505 13.72 -35.40 18.50
N GLY A 506 14.89 -34.77 18.60
CA GLY A 506 15.21 -33.78 19.62
C GLY A 506 14.43 -32.47 19.46
N SER A 507 14.30 -31.93 18.24
CA SER A 507 13.56 -30.69 17.98
C SER A 507 12.07 -30.85 18.30
N LEU A 508 11.49 -31.99 17.94
CA LEU A 508 10.11 -32.33 18.26
C LEU A 508 9.89 -32.38 19.79
N ALA A 509 10.81 -33.00 20.53
CA ALA A 509 10.73 -33.08 21.99
C ALA A 509 10.84 -31.70 22.66
N ILE A 510 11.70 -30.81 22.15
CA ILE A 510 11.85 -29.44 22.67
C ILE A 510 10.54 -28.65 22.50
N TRP A 511 9.94 -28.64 21.31
CA TRP A 511 8.69 -27.90 21.09
C TRP A 511 7.50 -28.53 21.82
N ALA A 512 7.41 -29.86 21.86
CA ALA A 512 6.41 -30.53 22.69
C ALA A 512 6.57 -30.13 24.16
N GLY A 513 7.81 -30.11 24.68
CA GLY A 513 8.12 -29.63 26.02
C GLY A 513 7.74 -28.17 26.24
N ALA A 514 8.06 -27.28 25.31
CA ALA A 514 7.69 -25.86 25.37
C ALA A 514 6.17 -25.68 25.41
N VAL A 515 5.42 -26.41 24.57
CA VAL A 515 3.95 -26.41 24.60
C VAL A 515 3.45 -26.86 25.98
N VAL A 516 3.98 -27.95 26.54
CA VAL A 516 3.60 -28.42 27.88
C VAL A 516 3.88 -27.37 28.97
N VAL A 517 5.06 -26.76 28.97
CA VAL A 517 5.43 -25.72 29.94
C VAL A 517 4.48 -24.52 29.86
N LEU A 518 4.19 -24.05 28.64
CA LEU A 518 3.30 -22.90 28.43
C LEU A 518 1.84 -23.23 28.78
N LEU A 519 1.39 -24.45 28.52
CA LEU A 519 0.07 -24.92 28.95
C LEU A 519 -0.05 -24.93 30.47
N VAL A 520 0.97 -25.42 31.18
CA VAL A 520 1.03 -25.40 32.64
C VAL A 520 1.01 -23.96 33.16
N ALA A 521 1.79 -23.06 32.57
CA ALA A 521 1.80 -21.64 32.94
C ALA A 521 0.42 -20.98 32.75
N CYS A 522 -0.25 -21.24 31.62
CA CYS A 522 -1.62 -20.79 31.37
C CYS A 522 -2.60 -21.33 32.42
N ALA A 523 -2.51 -22.62 32.74
CA ALA A 523 -3.38 -23.25 33.74
C ALA A 523 -3.18 -22.65 35.13
N ILE A 524 -1.93 -22.48 35.59
CA ILE A 524 -1.60 -21.86 36.88
C ILE A 524 -2.15 -20.44 36.94
N ARG A 525 -1.89 -19.63 35.91
CA ARG A 525 -2.40 -18.25 35.83
C ARG A 525 -3.92 -18.23 35.95
N ARG A 526 -4.62 -19.16 35.29
CA ARG A 526 -6.08 -19.24 35.33
C ARG A 526 -6.60 -19.58 36.73
N VAL A 527 -5.96 -20.53 37.42
CA VAL A 527 -6.31 -20.88 38.80
C VAL A 527 -6.13 -19.65 39.72
N HIS A 528 -5.06 -18.88 39.55
CA HIS A 528 -4.88 -17.63 40.29
C HIS A 528 -5.99 -16.60 40.00
N GLU A 529 -6.44 -16.48 38.75
CA GLU A 529 -7.53 -15.55 38.40
C GLU A 529 -8.88 -15.97 38.99
N VAL A 530 -9.22 -17.26 38.96
CA VAL A 530 -10.47 -17.78 39.55
C VAL A 530 -10.45 -17.60 41.07
N THR A 531 -9.37 -18.01 41.73
CA THR A 531 -9.23 -17.89 43.19
C THR A 531 -9.17 -16.43 43.66
N ALA A 532 -8.65 -15.50 42.85
CA ALA A 532 -8.72 -14.07 43.14
C ALA A 532 -10.17 -13.54 43.02
N SER A 533 -10.92 -13.97 42.01
CA SER A 533 -12.32 -13.54 41.84
C SER A 533 -13.28 -14.07 42.91
N GLU A 534 -13.01 -15.25 43.46
CA GLU A 534 -13.79 -15.81 44.58
C GLU A 534 -13.48 -15.15 45.93
N LYS A 535 -12.34 -14.43 46.03
CA LYS A 535 -11.91 -13.73 47.24
C LYS A 535 -12.34 -12.27 47.32
N GLU A 536 -12.87 -11.66 46.25
CA GLU A 536 -13.53 -10.36 46.33
C GLU A 536 -14.91 -10.57 46.98
N PRO A 537 -15.14 -10.11 48.23
CA PRO A 537 -16.47 -10.15 48.82
C PRO A 537 -17.39 -9.26 47.97
N ALA A 538 -18.65 -9.66 47.83
CA ALA A 538 -19.70 -8.83 47.24
C ALA A 538 -19.85 -7.52 48.03
N ALA A 539 -19.02 -6.53 47.73
CA ALA A 539 -19.13 -5.18 48.24
C ALA A 539 -20.18 -4.45 47.39
N GLY A 540 -21.45 -4.65 47.72
CA GLY A 540 -22.56 -3.93 47.11
C GLY A 540 -23.87 -4.72 47.04
N GLU A 541 -24.48 -4.98 48.19
CA GLU A 541 -25.94 -4.91 48.36
C GLU A 541 -26.26 -3.88 49.44
#